data_AF-A0A7S1YQ34-F1
#
_entry.id   AF-A0A7S1YQ34-F1
#
_cell.length_a   1.000
_cell.length_b   1.000
_cell.length_c   1.000
_cell.angle_alpha   90.00
_cell.angle_beta   90.00
_cell.angle_gamma   90.00
#
_symmetry.space_group_name_H-M   'P 1'
#
loop_
_entity.id
_entity.type
_entity.pdbx_description
1 polymer ?
#
loop_
_entity_poly.entity_id
_entity_poly.type
_entity_poly.pdbx_seq_one_letter_code
_entity_poly.pdbx_strand_id
1 'polypeptide(L)'
;NILALYAYLSDQKLYPLIIFRIVQTSLSHGLCPDSAFGFASYGGLLSCVFHDIKGAFRFGHLSLHLLEKFEAKECVGRVYLVMYSLINGWIESHSASLEPLQFAYANQMRCGDIQYALMNARQYCTLLYYCGVELSIVEKACKDYGQVMMEHKHELFYKYTLPYRQAS
;
A
#
# COMPACT_ATOMS: atom_id res chain seq x y z
N ASN A 1 -1.76 9.04 -8.85
CA ASN A 1 -1.22 8.57 -10.14
C ASN A 1 -1.61 7.10 -10.38
N ILE A 2 -2.69 6.86 -11.14
CA ILE A 2 -3.19 5.50 -11.44
C ILE A 2 -2.25 4.73 -12.39
N LEU A 3 -1.44 5.45 -13.19
CA LEU A 3 -0.48 4.82 -14.12
C LEU A 3 0.60 4.03 -13.39
N ALA A 4 1.06 4.52 -12.24
CA ALA A 4 2.02 3.78 -11.42
C ALA A 4 1.43 2.46 -10.90
N LEU A 5 0.14 2.46 -10.53
CA LEU A 5 -0.55 1.24 -10.11
C LEU A 5 -0.68 0.24 -11.26
N TYR A 6 -1.10 0.68 -12.44
CA TYR A 6 -1.19 -0.22 -13.60
C TYR A 6 0.17 -0.74 -14.02
N ALA A 7 1.20 0.11 -14.07
CA ALA A 7 2.57 -0.34 -14.35
C ALA A 7 3.02 -1.39 -13.34
N TYR A 8 2.77 -1.20 -12.04
CA TYR A 8 3.08 -2.21 -11.03
C TYR A 8 2.41 -3.56 -11.30
N LEU A 9 1.17 -3.55 -11.81
CA LEU A 9 0.38 -4.75 -12.06
C LEU A 9 0.64 -5.40 -13.44
N SER A 10 1.04 -4.63 -14.46
CA SER A 10 1.12 -5.10 -15.86
C SER A 10 2.52 -5.03 -16.47
N ASP A 11 3.36 -4.08 -16.06
CA ASP A 11 4.72 -3.91 -16.57
C ASP A 11 5.68 -3.41 -15.48
N GLN A 12 6.32 -4.37 -14.82
CA GLN A 12 7.25 -4.11 -13.72
C GLN A 12 8.48 -3.29 -14.14
N LYS A 13 8.83 -3.22 -15.44
CA LYS A 13 9.96 -2.39 -15.90
C LYS A 13 9.56 -0.92 -16.03
N LEU A 14 8.28 -0.65 -16.32
CA LEU A 14 7.77 0.71 -16.44
C LEU A 14 7.62 1.39 -15.07
N TYR A 15 7.32 0.62 -14.03
CA TYR A 15 7.09 1.14 -12.68
C TYR A 15 8.30 1.95 -12.15
N PRO A 16 9.54 1.43 -12.10
CA PRO A 16 10.71 2.20 -11.66
C PRO A 16 10.91 3.51 -12.43
N LEU A 17 10.69 3.51 -13.75
CA LEU A 17 10.85 4.71 -14.58
C LEU A 17 9.86 5.81 -14.18
N ILE A 18 8.61 5.44 -13.93
CA ILE A 18 7.58 6.38 -13.44
C ILE A 18 7.98 6.94 -12.08
N ILE A 19 8.40 6.07 -11.15
CA ILE A 19 8.77 6.50 -9.80
C ILE A 19 9.98 7.44 -9.82
N PHE A 20 11.04 7.11 -10.56
CA PHE A 20 12.19 8.00 -10.69
C PHE A 20 11.81 9.34 -11.31
N ARG A 21 10.89 9.37 -12.28
CA ARG A 21 10.41 10.63 -12.85
C ARG A 21 9.65 11.48 -11.84
N ILE A 22 8.80 10.88 -10.99
CA ILE A 22 8.08 11.60 -9.93
C ILE A 22 9.08 12.19 -8.91
N VAL A 23 10.06 11.39 -8.47
CA VAL A 23 11.08 11.83 -7.50
C VAL A 23 11.93 12.95 -8.10
N GLN A 24 12.45 12.78 -9.32
CA GLN A 24 13.26 13.80 -9.99
C GLN A 24 12.48 15.11 -10.15
N THR A 25 11.22 15.03 -10.58
CA THR A 25 10.36 16.22 -10.76
C THR A 25 10.13 16.93 -9.43
N SER A 26 9.87 16.18 -8.35
CA SER A 26 9.67 16.72 -7.00
C SER A 26 10.94 17.41 -6.47
N LEU A 27 12.12 16.85 -6.75
CA LEU A 27 13.39 17.45 -6.34
C LEU A 27 13.73 18.70 -7.16
N SER A 28 13.39 18.73 -8.45
CA SER A 28 13.70 19.88 -9.32
C SER A 28 12.71 21.03 -9.22
N HIS A 29 11.43 20.78 -8.93
CA HIS A 29 10.37 21.79 -8.98
C HIS A 29 9.70 22.05 -7.62
N GLY A 30 10.20 21.40 -6.56
CA GLY A 30 9.64 21.51 -5.22
C GLY A 30 8.66 20.39 -4.87
N LEU A 31 8.41 20.26 -3.58
CA LEU A 31 7.60 19.19 -3.01
C LEU A 31 6.11 19.54 -3.06
N CYS A 32 5.28 18.55 -3.36
CA CYS A 32 3.82 18.64 -3.36
C CYS A 32 3.19 17.39 -2.70
N PRO A 33 1.86 17.34 -2.49
CA PRO A 33 1.18 16.17 -1.93
C PRO A 33 1.54 14.84 -2.63
N ASP A 34 1.64 14.83 -3.96
CA ASP A 34 2.00 13.61 -4.72
C ASP A 34 3.47 13.20 -4.57
N SER A 35 4.35 14.11 -4.13
CA SER A 35 5.75 13.77 -3.81
C SER A 35 5.82 12.72 -2.69
N ALA A 36 4.87 12.72 -1.74
CA ALA A 36 4.79 11.71 -0.69
C ALA A 36 4.69 10.30 -1.30
N PHE A 37 3.80 10.09 -2.27
CA PHE A 37 3.67 8.81 -2.97
C PHE A 37 4.94 8.46 -3.76
N GLY A 38 5.57 9.45 -4.41
CA GLY A 38 6.83 9.25 -5.12
C GLY A 38 7.95 8.73 -4.21
N PHE A 39 8.14 9.35 -3.05
CA PHE A 39 9.16 8.93 -2.08
C PHE A 39 8.82 7.59 -1.41
N ALA A 40 7.54 7.32 -1.09
CA ALA A 40 7.11 6.03 -0.57
C ALA A 40 7.48 4.91 -1.56
N SER A 41 7.08 5.09 -2.82
CA SER A 41 7.34 4.13 -3.91
C SER A 41 8.83 3.95 -4.18
N TYR A 42 9.62 5.02 -4.09
CA TYR A 42 11.07 4.93 -4.16
C TYR A 42 11.65 4.11 -3.00
N GLY A 43 11.14 4.32 -1.77
CA GLY A 43 11.47 3.45 -0.64
C GLY A 43 11.10 1.98 -0.88
N GLY A 44 9.96 1.71 -1.52
CA GLY A 44 9.57 0.36 -1.95
C GLY A 44 10.56 -0.26 -2.94
N LEU A 45 11.07 0.50 -3.92
CA LEU A 45 12.12 0.04 -4.83
C LEU A 45 13.44 -0.24 -4.10
N LEU A 46 13.82 0.63 -3.16
CA LEU A 46 15.01 0.40 -2.33
C LEU A 46 14.90 -0.92 -1.56
N SER A 47 13.74 -1.21 -1.00
CA SER A 47 13.47 -2.46 -0.29
C SER A 47 13.49 -3.69 -1.21
N CYS A 48 12.66 -3.68 -2.26
CA CYS A 48 12.38 -4.88 -3.05
C CYS A 48 13.38 -5.15 -4.18
N VAL A 49 14.02 -4.11 -4.73
CA VAL A 49 14.89 -4.22 -5.92
C VAL A 49 16.36 -4.02 -5.56
N PHE A 50 16.65 -2.99 -4.77
CA PHE A 50 18.03 -2.65 -4.41
C PHE A 50 18.49 -3.27 -3.08
N HIS A 51 17.57 -3.88 -2.34
CA HIS A 51 17.80 -4.47 -1.02
C HIS A 51 18.45 -3.52 0.00
N ASP A 52 18.25 -2.20 -0.17
CA ASP A 52 18.66 -1.15 0.77
C ASP A 52 17.52 -0.87 1.75
N ILE A 53 17.46 -1.67 2.82
CA ILE A 53 16.42 -1.57 3.84
C ILE A 53 16.53 -0.24 4.63
N LYS A 54 17.75 0.25 4.89
CA LYS A 54 17.97 1.51 5.60
C LYS A 54 17.47 2.69 4.79
N GLY A 55 17.79 2.70 3.49
CA GLY A 55 17.26 3.69 2.55
C GLY A 55 15.74 3.60 2.44
N ALA A 56 15.19 2.39 2.32
CA ALA A 56 13.75 2.16 2.26
C ALA A 56 13.03 2.77 3.47
N PHE A 57 13.50 2.49 4.68
CA PHE A 57 12.91 3.01 5.91
C PHE A 57 12.97 4.55 5.96
N ARG A 58 14.12 5.13 5.61
CA ARG A 58 14.29 6.60 5.56
C ARG A 58 13.31 7.26 4.59
N PHE A 59 13.14 6.71 3.38
CA PHE A 59 12.23 7.26 2.38
C PHE A 59 10.76 6.98 2.70
N GLY A 60 10.46 5.84 3.35
CA GLY A 60 9.14 5.53 3.91
C GLY A 60 8.73 6.58 4.96
N HIS A 61 9.58 6.86 5.94
CA HIS A 61 9.28 7.90 6.94
C HIS A 61 9.23 9.31 6.36
N LEU A 62 10.08 9.64 5.38
CA LEU A 62 9.96 10.89 4.65
C LEU A 62 8.58 11.03 4.00
N SER A 63 8.06 9.95 3.40
CA SER A 63 6.73 9.99 2.78
C SER A 63 5.60 10.19 3.79
N LEU A 64 5.68 9.57 4.98
CA LEU A 64 4.72 9.78 6.06
C LEU A 64 4.76 11.24 6.56
N HIS A 65 5.94 11.79 6.77
CA HIS A 65 6.10 13.19 7.16
C HIS A 65 5.53 14.16 6.12
N LEU A 66 5.68 13.85 4.82
CA LEU A 66 5.09 14.68 3.76
C LEU A 66 3.56 14.60 3.71
N LEU A 67 2.95 13.45 4.06
CA LEU A 67 1.50 13.38 4.21
C LEU A 67 0.99 14.33 5.29
N GLU A 68 1.67 14.35 6.43
CA GLU A 68 1.33 15.25 7.54
C GLU A 68 1.53 16.71 7.16
N LYS A 69 2.70 17.03 6.58
CA LYS A 69 3.05 18.40 6.18
C LYS A 69 2.06 19.01 5.18
N PHE A 70 1.54 18.22 4.26
CA PHE A 70 0.62 18.68 3.22
C PHE A 70 -0.86 18.38 3.53
N GLU A 71 -1.15 17.76 4.68
CA GLU A 71 -2.49 17.28 5.02
C GLU A 71 -3.15 16.44 3.90
N ALA A 72 -2.32 15.67 3.18
CA ALA A 72 -2.67 15.02 1.91
C ALA A 72 -3.49 13.73 2.11
N LYS A 73 -4.73 13.87 2.59
CA LYS A 73 -5.63 12.75 2.91
C LYS A 73 -5.86 11.83 1.71
N GLU A 74 -5.90 12.37 0.50
CA GLU A 74 -6.05 11.64 -0.75
C GLU A 74 -4.84 10.77 -1.12
N CYS A 75 -3.68 11.01 -0.52
CA CYS A 75 -2.45 10.25 -0.76
C CYS A 75 -2.19 9.17 0.30
N VAL A 76 -2.88 9.23 1.44
CA VAL A 76 -2.69 8.32 2.60
C VAL A 76 -2.69 6.87 2.16
N GLY A 77 -3.72 6.41 1.45
CA GLY A 77 -3.82 5.00 1.07
C GLY A 77 -2.68 4.51 0.18
N ARG A 78 -2.12 5.38 -0.67
CA ARG A 78 -1.05 5.02 -1.60
C ARG A 78 0.28 4.90 -0.87
N VAL A 79 0.56 5.86 0.01
CA VAL A 79 1.77 5.89 0.83
C VAL A 79 1.74 4.77 1.87
N TYR A 80 0.62 4.60 2.57
CA TYR A 80 0.47 3.56 3.60
C TYR A 80 0.59 2.17 3.00
N LEU A 81 -0.02 1.93 1.84
CA LEU A 81 0.12 0.65 1.17
C LEU A 81 1.60 0.31 0.92
N VAL A 82 2.40 1.25 0.40
CA VAL A 82 3.83 0.98 0.17
C VAL A 82 4.59 0.83 1.48
N MET A 83 4.42 1.75 2.42
CA MET A 83 5.12 1.74 3.71
C MET A 83 4.86 0.43 4.48
N TYR A 84 3.59 0.08 4.66
CA TYR A 84 3.19 -1.02 5.53
C TYR A 84 3.16 -2.39 4.86
N SER A 85 3.28 -2.44 3.52
CA SER A 85 3.41 -3.72 2.77
C SER A 85 4.84 -4.06 2.40
N LEU A 86 5.68 -3.07 2.07
CA LEU A 86 6.99 -3.30 1.44
C LEU A 86 8.17 -2.85 2.29
N ILE A 87 7.96 -2.02 3.32
CA ILE A 87 9.05 -1.38 4.06
C ILE A 87 9.01 -1.78 5.55
N ASN A 88 7.88 -1.57 6.22
CA ASN A 88 7.76 -1.68 7.67
C ASN A 88 8.17 -3.06 8.23
N GLY A 89 7.74 -4.14 7.57
CA GLY A 89 7.97 -5.52 8.04
C GLY A 89 9.44 -5.98 8.05
N TRP A 90 10.37 -5.18 7.50
CA TRP A 90 11.81 -5.46 7.58
C TRP A 90 12.45 -5.02 8.90
N ILE A 91 11.83 -4.08 9.60
CA ILE A 91 12.36 -3.48 10.82
C ILE A 91 11.42 -3.75 12.00
N GLU A 92 10.12 -3.57 11.78
CA GLU A 92 9.08 -3.76 12.79
C GLU A 92 8.37 -5.11 12.62
N SER A 93 7.63 -5.52 13.65
CA SER A 93 6.74 -6.68 13.53
C SER A 93 5.72 -6.46 12.41
N HIS A 94 5.40 -7.54 11.68
CA HIS A 94 4.34 -7.55 10.68
C HIS A 94 2.99 -7.11 11.27
N SER A 95 2.73 -7.40 12.55
CA SER A 95 1.51 -6.97 13.22
C SER A 95 1.39 -5.45 13.37
N ALA A 96 2.50 -4.72 13.41
CA ALA A 96 2.51 -3.25 13.54
C ALA A 96 1.91 -2.54 12.31
N SER A 97 1.81 -3.25 11.18
CA SER A 97 1.20 -2.74 9.96
C SER A 97 -0.32 -2.95 9.88
N LEU A 98 -0.93 -3.75 10.77
CA LEU A 98 -2.36 -4.10 10.70
C LEU A 98 -3.27 -2.88 10.88
N GLU A 99 -3.11 -2.14 11.98
CA GLU A 99 -3.91 -0.94 12.27
C GLU A 99 -3.72 0.16 11.21
N PRO A 100 -2.47 0.50 10.79
CA PRO A 100 -2.27 1.45 9.70
C PRO A 100 -2.98 1.07 8.38
N LEU A 101 -2.98 -0.21 8.01
CA LEU A 101 -3.66 -0.67 6.79
C LEU A 101 -5.19 -0.53 6.89
N GLN A 102 -5.78 -0.79 8.07
CA GLN A 102 -7.21 -0.55 8.28
C GLN A 102 -7.57 0.93 8.26
N PHE A 103 -6.73 1.77 8.87
CA PHE A 103 -6.89 3.22 8.81
C PHE A 103 -6.85 3.72 7.36
N ALA A 104 -5.87 3.26 6.58
CA ALA A 104 -5.73 3.61 5.17
C ALA A 104 -6.97 3.19 4.35
N TYR A 105 -7.49 1.97 4.57
CA TYR A 105 -8.76 1.54 3.97
C TYR A 105 -9.90 2.51 4.28
N ALA A 106 -10.14 2.80 5.56
CA ALA A 106 -11.24 3.65 5.97
C ALA A 106 -11.12 5.09 5.44
N ASN A 107 -9.89 5.64 5.43
CA ASN A 107 -9.62 6.96 4.90
C ASN A 107 -9.90 7.01 3.39
N GLN A 108 -9.43 6.04 2.61
CA GLN A 108 -9.64 6.04 1.16
C GLN A 108 -11.09 5.79 0.76
N MET A 109 -11.83 4.97 1.52
CA MET A 109 -13.28 4.84 1.32
C MET A 109 -13.98 6.19 1.48
N ARG A 110 -13.59 7.00 2.48
CA ARG A 110 -14.17 8.35 2.70
C ARG A 110 -13.75 9.34 1.61
N CYS A 111 -12.52 9.24 1.11
CA CYS A 111 -12.00 10.10 0.04
C CYS A 111 -12.49 9.68 -1.37
N GLY A 112 -13.18 8.54 -1.50
CA GLY A 112 -13.66 8.02 -2.79
C GLY A 112 -12.57 7.30 -3.63
N ASP A 113 -11.37 7.07 -3.09
CA ASP A 113 -10.31 6.31 -3.75
C ASP A 113 -10.48 4.81 -3.48
N ILE A 114 -11.51 4.24 -4.11
CA ILE A 114 -11.91 2.84 -3.89
C ILE A 114 -10.79 1.87 -4.24
N GLN A 115 -9.98 2.15 -5.26
CA GLN A 115 -8.90 1.26 -5.68
C GLN A 115 -7.88 1.09 -4.55
N TYR A 116 -7.35 2.18 -4.01
CA TYR A 116 -6.39 2.09 -2.91
C TYR A 116 -7.03 1.64 -1.60
N ALA A 117 -8.31 1.93 -1.36
CA ALA A 117 -9.02 1.34 -0.23
C ALA A 117 -8.96 -0.20 -0.28
N LEU A 118 -9.43 -0.79 -1.38
CA LEU A 118 -9.49 -2.24 -1.54
C LEU A 118 -8.11 -2.89 -1.54
N MET A 119 -7.08 -2.23 -2.07
CA MET A 119 -5.71 -2.73 -1.97
C MET A 119 -5.19 -2.79 -0.53
N ASN A 120 -5.47 -1.78 0.29
CA ASN A 120 -5.11 -1.78 1.71
C ASN A 120 -5.88 -2.88 2.48
N ALA A 121 -7.18 -3.06 2.19
CA ALA A 121 -7.98 -4.15 2.76
C ALA A 121 -7.44 -5.55 2.38
N ARG A 122 -7.04 -5.73 1.12
CA ARG A 122 -6.43 -6.97 0.63
C ARG A 122 -5.12 -7.26 1.36
N GLN A 123 -4.28 -6.24 1.53
CA GLN A 123 -3.03 -6.38 2.26
C GLN A 123 -3.29 -6.70 3.73
N TYR A 124 -4.25 -6.04 4.37
CA TYR A 124 -4.64 -6.33 5.74
C TYR A 124 -5.02 -7.81 5.93
N CYS A 125 -5.88 -8.35 5.04
CA CYS A 125 -6.25 -9.77 5.06
C CYS A 125 -5.03 -10.70 4.93
N THR A 126 -4.14 -10.36 3.99
CA THR A 126 -2.89 -11.10 3.76
C THR A 126 -2.01 -11.11 5.02
N LEU A 127 -1.93 -9.96 5.70
CA LEU A 127 -1.08 -9.79 6.86
C LEU A 127 -1.64 -10.46 8.11
N LEU A 128 -2.96 -10.52 8.29
CA LEU A 128 -3.58 -11.31 9.35
C LEU A 128 -3.14 -12.78 9.28
N TYR A 129 -3.13 -13.35 8.07
CA TYR A 129 -2.66 -14.72 7.85
C TYR A 129 -1.17 -14.87 8.20
N TYR A 130 -0.30 -13.98 7.70
CA TYR A 130 1.14 -14.05 7.99
C TYR A 130 1.49 -13.81 9.46
N CYS A 131 0.68 -13.04 10.19
CA CYS A 131 0.84 -12.83 11.63
C CYS A 131 0.34 -14.01 12.47
N GLY A 132 -0.19 -15.08 11.86
CA GLY A 132 -0.71 -16.24 12.58
C GLY A 132 -1.98 -15.95 13.39
N VAL A 133 -2.77 -14.97 12.97
CA VAL A 133 -4.08 -14.69 13.59
C VAL A 133 -5.01 -15.88 13.35
N GLU A 134 -5.87 -16.16 14.34
CA GLU A 134 -6.83 -17.28 14.28
C GLU A 134 -7.60 -17.28 12.95
N LEU A 135 -7.64 -18.45 12.28
CA LEU A 135 -8.16 -18.57 10.93
C LEU A 135 -9.62 -18.12 10.81
N SER A 136 -10.43 -18.30 11.85
CA SER A 136 -11.82 -17.81 11.92
C SER A 136 -11.92 -16.29 11.76
N ILE A 137 -10.97 -15.54 12.35
CA ILE A 137 -10.88 -14.08 12.24
C ILE A 137 -10.39 -13.69 10.84
N VAL A 138 -9.41 -14.41 10.30
CA VAL A 138 -8.89 -14.19 8.94
C VAL A 138 -10.00 -14.41 7.91
N GLU A 139 -10.75 -15.50 8.02
CA GLU A 139 -11.85 -15.85 7.12
C GLU A 139 -12.95 -14.78 7.18
N LYS A 140 -13.35 -14.36 8.38
CA LYS A 140 -14.33 -13.30 8.57
C LYS A 140 -13.87 -11.99 7.91
N ALA A 141 -12.63 -11.57 8.15
CA ALA A 141 -12.09 -10.36 7.53
C ALA A 141 -12.06 -10.48 5.99
N CYS A 142 -11.60 -11.61 5.46
CA CYS A 142 -11.60 -11.87 4.02
C CYS A 142 -13.02 -11.86 3.44
N LYS A 143 -14.02 -12.37 4.18
CA LYS A 143 -15.43 -12.37 3.79
C LYS A 143 -15.98 -10.94 3.74
N ASP A 144 -15.82 -10.20 4.83
CA ASP A 144 -16.33 -8.83 4.97
C ASP A 144 -15.74 -7.92 3.89
N TYR A 145 -14.42 -7.88 3.73
CA TYR A 145 -13.77 -7.06 2.69
C TYR A 145 -14.00 -7.61 1.27
N GLY A 146 -14.07 -8.93 1.10
CA GLY A 146 -14.32 -9.55 -0.19
C GLY A 146 -15.71 -9.21 -0.74
N GLN A 147 -16.72 -9.07 0.12
CA GLN A 147 -18.04 -8.60 -0.30
C GLN A 147 -17.97 -7.18 -0.87
N VAL A 148 -17.27 -6.26 -0.19
CA VAL A 148 -17.08 -4.89 -0.67
C VAL A 148 -16.33 -4.84 -2.01
N MET A 149 -15.33 -5.71 -2.20
CA MET A 149 -14.61 -5.82 -3.48
C MET A 149 -15.52 -6.26 -4.65
N MET A 150 -16.45 -7.18 -4.39
CA MET A 150 -17.42 -7.66 -5.37
C MET A 150 -18.45 -6.58 -5.73
N GLU A 151 -18.97 -5.86 -4.74
CA GLU A 151 -19.91 -4.74 -4.95
C GLU A 151 -19.32 -3.65 -5.86
N HIS A 152 -18.01 -3.41 -5.75
CA HIS A 152 -17.29 -2.42 -6.57
C HIS A 152 -16.66 -3.01 -7.85
N LYS A 153 -17.05 -4.23 -8.26
CA LYS A 153 -16.59 -4.89 -9.51
C LYS A 153 -15.06 -5.06 -9.63
N HIS A 154 -14.34 -5.14 -8.51
CA HIS A 154 -12.90 -5.37 -8.48
C HIS A 154 -12.57 -6.88 -8.35
N GLU A 155 -12.95 -7.67 -9.35
CA GLU A 155 -12.80 -9.14 -9.34
C GLU A 155 -11.36 -9.62 -9.11
N LEU A 156 -10.37 -8.90 -9.63
CA LEU A 156 -8.96 -9.23 -9.45
C LEU A 156 -8.57 -9.23 -7.96
N PHE A 157 -9.00 -8.22 -7.21
CA PHE A 157 -8.70 -8.11 -5.78
C PHE A 157 -9.43 -9.16 -4.96
N TYR A 158 -10.67 -9.48 -5.33
CA TYR A 158 -11.42 -10.58 -4.74
C TYR A 158 -10.67 -11.91 -4.89
N LYS A 159 -10.20 -12.24 -6.11
CA LYS A 159 -9.46 -13.50 -6.38
C LYS A 159 -8.23 -13.68 -5.50
N TYR A 160 -7.52 -12.61 -5.16
CA TYR A 160 -6.35 -12.68 -4.27
C TYR A 160 -6.68 -12.96 -2.80
N THR A 161 -7.94 -12.82 -2.38
CA THR A 161 -8.36 -13.18 -1.01
C THR A 161 -8.82 -14.64 -0.89
N LEU A 162 -9.05 -15.33 -2.02
CA LEU A 162 -9.54 -16.72 -2.06
C LEU A 162 -8.58 -17.75 -1.44
N PRO A 163 -7.24 -17.70 -1.64
CA PRO A 163 -6.34 -18.70 -1.08
C PRO A 163 -6.42 -18.79 0.45
N TYR A 164 -6.61 -17.66 1.13
CA TYR A 164 -6.73 -17.61 2.59
C TYR A 164 -8.04 -18.20 3.13
N ARG A 165 -9.06 -18.34 2.27
CA ARG A 165 -10.33 -19.00 2.61
C ARG A 165 -10.32 -20.50 2.36
N GLN A 166 -9.32 -21.03 1.65
CA GLN A 166 -9.24 -22.45 1.28
C GLN A 166 -8.39 -23.27 2.26
N ALA A 167 -7.76 -22.62 3.25
CA ALA A 167 -6.92 -23.26 4.26
C ALA A 167 -7.70 -23.76 5.49
N SER A 168 -9.02 -23.64 5.47
CA SER A 168 -9.98 -24.08 6.51
C SER A 168 -10.74 -25.32 6.08
#